data_AF-A0A953MSG2-F1
#
_entry.id   AF-A0A953MSG2-F1
#
_cell.length_a   1.000
_cell.length_b   1.000
_cell.length_c   1.000
_cell.angle_alpha   90.00
_cell.angle_beta   90.00
_cell.angle_gamma   90.00
#
_symmetry.space_group_name_H-M   'P 1'
#
loop_
_entity.id
_entity.type
_entity.pdbx_description
1 polymer ?
#
loop_
_entity_poly.entity_id
_entity_poly.type
_entity_poly.pdbx_seq_one_letter_code
_entity_poly.pdbx_strand_id
1 'polypeptide(L)' 'GTENMIYTTPFVVFGIFRYMYLVYLVEKGENTSEIMITDFPMIINLVFYILTTTFIIYSKV' A
#
# COMPACT_ATOMS: atom_id res chain seq x y z
N GLY A 1 -5.89 0.89 23.54
CA GLY A 1 -4.97 0.51 22.46
C GLY A 1 -5.62 0.86 21.16
N THR A 2 -4.87 1.26 20.14
CA THR A 2 -5.43 1.74 18.86
C THR A 2 -5.94 0.57 18.01
N GLU A 3 -7.02 -0.09 18.45
CA GLU A 3 -7.65 -1.24 17.78
C GLU A 3 -8.06 -0.92 16.33
N ASN A 4 -8.32 0.36 16.06
CA ASN A 4 -8.68 0.87 14.73
C ASN A 4 -7.54 0.81 13.70
N MET A 5 -6.28 0.57 14.09
CA MET A 5 -5.20 0.41 13.09
C MET A 5 -5.35 -0.88 12.27
N ILE A 6 -6.18 -1.83 12.69
CA ILE A 6 -6.48 -3.03 11.89
C ILE A 6 -7.11 -2.68 10.52
N TYR A 7 -7.75 -1.52 10.40
CA TYR A 7 -8.29 -1.05 9.12
C TYR A 7 -7.20 -0.68 8.10
N THR A 8 -5.94 -0.54 8.52
CA THR A 8 -4.82 -0.33 7.59
C THR A 8 -4.28 -1.65 7.04
N THR A 9 -4.57 -2.79 7.68
CA THR A 9 -4.11 -4.13 7.29
C THR A 9 -4.50 -4.51 5.85
N PRO A 10 -5.75 -4.29 5.37
CA PRO A 10 -6.12 -4.61 3.99
C PRO A 10 -5.26 -3.89 2.94
N PHE A 11 -4.90 -2.62 3.18
CA PHE A 11 -4.07 -1.84 2.26
C PHE A 11 -2.63 -2.36 2.21
N VAL A 12 -2.08 -2.75 3.36
CA VAL A 12 -0.74 -3.34 3.45
C VAL A 12 -0.71 -4.69 2.72
N VAL A 13 -1.71 -5.54 2.96
CA VAL A 13 -1.84 -6.85 2.31
C VAL A 13 -1.97 -6.70 0.79
N PHE A 14 -2.81 -5.78 0.31
CA PHE A 14 -2.90 -5.48 -1.12
C PHE A 14 -1.56 -5.00 -1.69
N GLY A 15 -0.85 -4.11 -1.00
CA GLY A 15 0.44 -3.60 -1.43
C GLY A 15 1.49 -4.70 -1.57
N ILE A 16 1.56 -5.62 -0.61
CA ILE A 16 2.47 -6.77 -0.65
C ILE A 16 2.13 -7.68 -1.83
N PHE A 17 0.88 -8.08 -2.00
CA PHE A 17 0.49 -8.94 -3.11
C PHE A 17 0.68 -8.27 -4.47
N ARG A 18 0.41 -6.97 -4.59
CA ARG A 18 0.62 -6.21 -5.84
C ARG A 18 2.09 -6.09 -6.18
N TYR A 19 2.94 -5.82 -5.19
CA TYR A 19 4.38 -5.80 -5.36
C TYR A 19 4.90 -7.17 -5.82
N MET A 20 4.49 -8.25 -5.14
CA MET A 20 4.84 -9.61 -5.55
C MET A 20 4.35 -9.91 -6.97
N TYR A 21 3.12 -9.52 -7.33
CA TYR A 21 2.62 -9.67 -8.68
C TYR A 21 3.52 -8.98 -9.72
N LEU A 22 3.91 -7.73 -9.48
CA LEU A 22 4.75 -6.97 -10.42
C LEU A 22 6.16 -7.54 -10.54
N VAL A 23 6.76 -8.01 -9.45
CA VAL A 23 8.10 -8.57 -9.45
C VAL A 23 8.13 -9.97 -10.07
N TYR A 24 7.19 -10.85 -9.71
CA TYR A 24 7.21 -12.26 -10.12
C TYR A 24 6.53 -12.54 -11.46
N LEU A 25 5.43 -11.84 -11.78
CA LEU A 25 4.65 -12.12 -13.01
C LEU A 25 5.01 -11.21 -14.18
N VAL A 26 5.50 -10.00 -13.92
CA VAL A 26 5.79 -9.01 -14.97
C VAL A 26 7.29 -8.95 -15.27
N GLU A 27 8.13 -9.70 -14.54
CA GLU A 27 9.60 -9.72 -14.64
C GLU A 27 10.25 -8.32 -14.65
N LYS A 28 9.53 -7.27 -14.21
CA LYS A 28 10.01 -5.89 -14.18
C LYS A 28 11.06 -5.64 -13.08
N GLY A 29 11.66 -6.70 -12.53
CA GLY A 29 12.51 -6.70 -11.35
C GLY A 29 13.87 -6.00 -11.50
N GLU A 30 14.21 -5.45 -12.66
CA GLU A 30 15.47 -4.72 -12.83
C GLU A 30 15.54 -3.44 -11.99
N ASN A 31 14.40 -2.77 -11.75
CA ASN A 31 14.37 -1.51 -11.03
C ASN A 31 13.15 -1.38 -10.11
N THR A 32 13.26 -1.99 -8.93
CA THR A 32 12.21 -2.11 -7.91
C THR A 32 11.52 -0.79 -7.55
N SER A 33 12.29 0.30 -7.48
CA SER A 33 11.79 1.65 -7.17
C SER A 33 10.94 2.23 -8.31
N GLU A 34 11.30 1.92 -9.55
CA GLU A 34 10.60 2.40 -10.74
C GLU A 34 9.28 1.66 -10.92
N ILE A 35 9.25 0.34 -10.64
CA ILE A 35 8.01 -0.44 -10.60
C ILE A 35 7.01 0.17 -9.62
N MET A 36 7.49 0.55 -8.43
CA MET A 36 6.62 1.11 -7.40
C MET A 36 5.93 2.40 -7.84
N ILE A 37 6.66 3.24 -8.59
CA ILE A 37 6.21 4.56 -9.03
C ILE A 37 5.48 4.48 -10.38
N THR A 38 5.67 3.41 -11.15
CA THR A 38 5.00 3.24 -12.45
C THR A 38 3.62 2.58 -12.31
N ASP A 39 3.39 1.79 -11.25
CA ASP A 39 2.12 1.09 -11.06
C ASP A 39 1.05 1.99 -10.41
N PHE A 40 0.18 2.54 -11.26
CA PHE A 40 -0.93 3.38 -10.85
C PHE A 40 -1.82 2.75 -9.75
N PRO A 41 -2.19 1.45 -9.80
CA PRO A 41 -2.91 0.79 -8.71
C PRO A 41 -2.16 0.81 -7.36
N MET A 42 -0.85 0.63 -7.37
CA MET A 42 -0.05 0.63 -6.14
C MET A 42 0.08 2.03 -5.54
N ILE A 43 0.24 3.07 -6.37
CA ILE A 43 0.25 4.46 -5.93
C ILE A 43 -1.09 4.83 -5.27
N ILE A 44 -2.21 4.49 -5.90
CA ILE A 44 -3.54 4.74 -5.34
C ILE A 44 -3.70 4.07 -3.98
N ASN A 45 -3.30 2.79 -3.87
CA ASN A 45 -3.36 2.07 -2.60
C ASN A 45 -2.52 2.75 -1.51
N LEU A 46 -1.31 3.22 -1.86
CA LEU A 46 -0.45 3.95 -0.93
C LEU A 46 -1.09 5.27 -0.46
N VAL A 47 -1.70 6.02 -1.38
CA VAL A 47 -2.41 7.26 -1.04
C VAL A 47 -3.58 6.97 -0.09
N PHE A 48 -4.39 5.95 -0.37
CA PHE A 48 -5.48 5.56 0.53
C PHE A 48 -4.96 5.09 1.90
N TYR A 49 -3.88 4.32 1.94
CA TYR A 49 -3.26 3.91 3.20
C TYR A 49 -2.84 5.12 4.05
N ILE A 50 -2.17 6.11 3.44
CA ILE A 50 -1.74 7.32 4.13
C ILE A 50 -2.96 8.10 4.63
N LEU A 51 -3.97 8.31 3.78
CA LEU A 51 -5.20 9.00 4.16
C LEU A 51 -5.91 8.30 5.30
N THR A 52 -6.10 6.98 5.24
CA THR A 52 -6.75 6.19 6.29
C THR A 52 -5.93 6.21 7.58
N THR A 53 -4.60 6.10 7.50
CA THR A 53 -3.72 6.14 8.67
C THR A 53 -3.74 7.53 9.33
N THR A 54 -3.59 8.60 8.56
CA THR A 54 -3.68 9.98 9.06
C THR A 54 -5.07 10.26 9.63
N PHE A 55 -6.12 9.79 8.96
CA PHE A 55 -7.49 9.91 9.45
C PHE A 55 -7.67 9.18 10.78
N ILE A 56 -7.23 7.93 10.93
CA ILE A 56 -7.36 7.18 12.20
C ILE A 56 -6.58 7.85 13.33
N ILE A 57 -5.40 8.43 13.05
CA ILE A 57 -4.56 9.07 14.06
C ILE A 57 -5.13 10.43 14.49
N TYR A 58 -5.62 11.25 13.55
CA TYR A 58 -6.19 12.57 13.84
C TYR A 58 -7.67 12.53 14.24
N SER A 59 -8.43 11.55 13.75
CA SER A 59 -9.78 11.19 14.22
C SER A 59 -9.66 10.40 15.53
N LYS A 60 -8.95 11.00 16.49
CA LYS A 60 -8.84 10.53 17.86
C LYS A 60 -10.24 10.56 18.50
N VAL A 61 -11.01 9.50 18.29
CA VAL A 61 -12.13 9.09 19.13
C VAL A 61 -11.55 8.42 20.37
#